data_AF-A2FA13-F1
#
_entry.id   AF-A2FA13-F1
#
_cell.length_a   1.000
_cell.length_b   1.000
_cell.length_c   1.000
_cell.angle_alpha   90.00
_cell.angle_beta   90.00
_cell.angle_gamma   90.00
#
_symmetry.space_group_name_H-M   'P 1'
#
loop_
_entity.id
_entity.type
_entity.pdbx_description
1 polymer ?
#
loop_
_entity_poly.entity_id
_entity_poly.type
_entity_poly.pdbx_seq_one_letter_code
_entity_poly.pdbx_strand_id
1 'polypeptide(L)'
;MYNKEFSHKKKGNNRVWTFLAYKPYVKNLKLYESAIEHAKILTNGSIAYGKINCQAQTRLCESLKIENFPSIIIKNRTYDISYNEQPNPVRIAKEAFRIVNSSLVEEVNDFWLDDYRAKPTAILFTCKKGIPGYWAAISRVYNKKLRVGICHDDGLFEEFGIKDVPQIVFYNDTKTIPHEGARKFRYVNESANAFLNKRPSKSPIGADFHVNAEFPEYCYDYQKTCIFCNENFIDPELDELRNHFRDPKFQFFIGKSGLPFKDIKSGAIVIYSAKKEGIIIEEDIKKAQSAIDRVIDGTAKFKSIPRNEIYMEL
;
A
#
# COMPACT_ATOMS: atom_id res chain seq x y z
N MET A 1 -24.36 7.15 -0.29
CA MET A 1 -24.97 6.89 1.02
C MET A 1 -23.90 6.33 1.96
N TYR A 2 -23.30 7.16 2.83
CA TYR A 2 -22.33 6.72 3.84
C TYR A 2 -22.70 7.31 5.21
N ASN A 3 -23.80 6.81 5.77
CA ASN A 3 -24.21 7.04 7.16
C ASN A 3 -24.03 5.71 7.92
N LYS A 4 -22.79 5.28 8.15
CA LYS A 4 -22.54 4.36 9.27
C LYS A 4 -22.01 5.20 10.40
N GLU A 5 -22.94 5.46 11.32
CA GLU A 5 -22.76 6.17 12.57
C GLU A 5 -21.41 5.84 13.19
N PHE A 6 -20.65 6.90 13.41
CA PHE A 6 -19.52 6.92 14.31
C PHE A 6 -20.04 6.71 15.73
N SER A 7 -20.33 5.46 16.06
CA SER A 7 -20.58 5.04 17.43
C SER A 7 -19.23 5.02 18.14
N HIS A 8 -18.95 6.09 18.89
CA HIS A 8 -17.89 6.14 19.91
C HIS A 8 -17.95 4.97 20.92
N LYS A 9 -18.98 4.12 20.88
CA LYS A 9 -19.35 3.15 21.92
C LYS A 9 -19.25 1.68 21.54
N LYS A 10 -18.63 1.27 20.41
CA LYS A 10 -18.23 -0.15 20.29
C LYS A 10 -16.95 -0.40 21.10
N LYS A 11 -17.15 -0.68 22.40
CA LYS A 11 -16.19 -1.33 23.30
C LYS A 11 -15.70 -2.62 22.61
N GLY A 12 -14.51 -2.61 22.04
CA GLY A 12 -13.88 -3.87 21.59
C GLY A 12 -12.73 -3.71 20.60
N ASN A 13 -12.72 -2.68 19.74
CA ASN A 13 -11.67 -2.57 18.73
C ASN A 13 -10.97 -1.21 18.80
N ASN A 14 -9.70 -1.20 19.19
CA ASN A 14 -8.79 -0.05 19.03
C ASN A 14 -8.46 0.18 17.54
N ARG A 15 -9.48 0.20 16.68
CA ARG A 15 -9.34 0.30 15.22
C ARG A 15 -8.93 1.71 14.86
N VAL A 16 -7.98 1.83 13.95
CA VAL A 16 -7.58 3.11 13.38
C VAL A 16 -8.61 3.53 12.34
N TRP A 17 -9.03 4.79 12.43
CA TRP A 17 -9.91 5.45 11.46
C TRP A 17 -9.19 6.60 10.79
N THR A 18 -9.43 6.76 9.50
CA THR A 18 -9.02 7.92 8.70
C THR A 18 -10.27 8.58 8.12
N PHE A 19 -10.49 9.84 8.45
CA PHE A 19 -11.67 10.60 8.04
C PHE A 19 -11.30 11.74 7.12
N LEU A 20 -12.09 11.96 6.08
CA LEU A 20 -12.11 13.22 5.33
C LEU A 20 -13.26 14.10 5.85
N ALA A 21 -12.90 15.15 6.57
CA ALA A 21 -13.83 16.20 6.95
C ALA A 21 -13.92 17.25 5.83
N TYR A 22 -15.14 17.56 5.40
CA TYR A 22 -15.36 18.47 4.28
C TYR A 22 -16.61 19.33 4.47
N LYS A 23 -16.63 20.46 3.77
CA LYS A 23 -17.85 21.20 3.43
C LYS A 23 -18.09 21.07 1.91
N PRO A 24 -19.34 21.06 1.45
CA PRO A 24 -19.66 21.15 0.03
C PRO A 24 -18.95 22.31 -0.66
N TYR A 25 -18.62 22.15 -1.96
CA TYR A 25 -18.07 23.18 -2.84
C TYR A 25 -16.73 23.80 -2.43
N VAL A 26 -16.00 23.19 -1.50
CA VAL A 26 -14.65 23.64 -1.14
C VAL A 26 -13.66 23.30 -2.26
N LYS A 27 -12.73 24.22 -2.52
CA LYS A 27 -11.63 24.03 -3.48
C LYS A 27 -10.84 22.76 -3.13
N ASN A 28 -10.33 22.08 -4.15
CA ASN A 28 -9.52 20.87 -4.01
C ASN A 28 -10.19 19.66 -3.33
N LEU A 29 -11.50 19.69 -3.01
CA LEU A 29 -12.18 18.55 -2.38
C LEU A 29 -11.97 17.23 -3.14
N LYS A 30 -12.06 17.29 -4.48
CA LYS A 30 -11.86 16.13 -5.36
C LYS A 30 -10.50 15.46 -5.19
N LEU A 31 -9.44 16.25 -4.97
CA LEU A 31 -8.08 15.75 -4.77
C LEU A 31 -7.98 14.96 -3.45
N TYR A 32 -8.58 15.49 -2.39
CA TYR A 32 -8.61 14.83 -1.07
C TYR A 32 -9.46 13.55 -1.08
N GLU A 33 -10.58 13.56 -1.81
CA GLU A 33 -11.41 12.37 -2.00
C GLU A 33 -10.64 11.25 -2.69
N SER A 34 -10.00 11.55 -3.83
CA SER A 34 -9.16 10.57 -4.54
C SER A 34 -8.03 10.05 -3.65
N ALA A 35 -7.37 10.94 -2.90
CA ALA A 35 -6.27 10.53 -2.04
C ALA A 35 -6.70 9.53 -0.95
N ILE A 36 -7.88 9.74 -0.38
CA ILE A 36 -8.47 8.86 0.64
C ILE A 36 -8.94 7.53 0.04
N GLU A 37 -9.53 7.55 -1.15
CA GLU A 37 -9.93 6.33 -1.86
C GLU A 37 -8.73 5.45 -2.20
N HIS A 38 -7.65 6.05 -2.71
CA HIS A 38 -6.39 5.35 -2.97
C HIS A 38 -5.72 4.84 -1.69
N ALA A 39 -5.70 5.63 -0.61
CA ALA A 39 -5.18 5.18 0.68
C ALA A 39 -5.96 3.99 1.26
N LYS A 40 -7.28 3.96 1.06
CA LYS A 40 -8.13 2.84 1.45
C LYS A 40 -7.75 1.55 0.72
N ILE A 41 -7.41 1.64 -0.57
CA ILE A 41 -6.93 0.49 -1.34
C ILE A 41 -5.58 0.00 -0.78
N LEU A 42 -4.63 0.92 -0.57
CA LEU A 42 -3.29 0.62 -0.05
C LEU A 42 -3.31 -0.10 1.32
N THR A 43 -4.29 0.22 2.15
CA THR A 43 -4.44 -0.37 3.48
C THR A 43 -5.27 -1.65 3.49
N ASN A 44 -5.91 -2.01 2.37
CA ASN A 44 -6.67 -3.23 2.15
C ASN A 44 -7.53 -3.66 3.36
N GLY A 45 -8.32 -2.72 3.90
CA GLY A 45 -9.27 -2.94 4.98
C GLY A 45 -8.72 -2.93 6.41
N SER A 46 -7.40 -2.93 6.59
CA SER A 46 -6.75 -2.86 7.92
C SER A 46 -7.04 -1.54 8.65
N ILE A 47 -7.23 -0.46 7.90
CA ILE A 47 -7.62 0.86 8.38
C ILE A 47 -9.07 1.14 7.93
N ALA A 48 -9.87 1.75 8.81
CA ALA A 48 -11.22 2.20 8.45
C ALA A 48 -11.18 3.59 7.81
N TYR A 49 -11.98 3.82 6.78
CA TYR A 49 -12.09 5.13 6.12
C TYR A 49 -13.51 5.65 6.16
N GLY A 50 -13.66 6.96 6.30
CA GLY A 50 -14.95 7.63 6.31
C GLY A 50 -14.88 9.06 5.80
N LYS A 51 -16.06 9.63 5.53
CA LYS A 51 -16.23 11.04 5.17
C LYS A 51 -17.21 11.69 6.14
N ILE A 52 -16.92 12.92 6.54
CA ILE A 52 -17.75 13.71 7.46
C ILE A 52 -18.14 15.00 6.75
N ASN A 53 -19.43 15.18 6.46
CA ASN A 53 -19.95 16.43 5.93
C ASN A 53 -20.18 17.40 7.10
N CYS A 54 -19.25 18.33 7.30
CA CYS A 54 -19.28 19.28 8.41
C CYS A 54 -20.28 20.43 8.22
N GLN A 55 -20.93 20.54 7.06
CA GLN A 55 -22.11 21.39 6.91
C GLN A 55 -23.37 20.71 7.45
N ALA A 56 -23.47 19.38 7.32
CA ALA A 56 -24.60 18.61 7.83
C ALA A 56 -24.41 18.13 9.29
N GLN A 57 -23.16 17.96 9.72
CA GLN A 57 -22.80 17.37 11.03
C GLN A 57 -21.94 18.32 11.85
N THR A 58 -22.36 19.59 11.98
CA THR A 58 -21.58 20.67 12.63
C THR A 58 -21.08 20.29 14.02
N ARG A 59 -21.96 19.78 14.90
CA ARG A 59 -21.61 19.37 16.28
C ARG A 59 -20.52 18.29 16.33
N LEU A 60 -20.52 17.35 15.38
CA LEU A 60 -19.48 16.32 15.31
C LEU A 60 -18.14 16.93 14.89
N CYS A 61 -18.14 17.90 13.98
CA CYS A 61 -16.90 18.52 13.55
C CYS A 61 -16.31 19.49 14.58
N GLU A 62 -17.17 20.19 15.33
CA GLU A 62 -16.78 20.98 16.50
C GLU A 62 -16.14 20.11 17.58
N SER A 63 -16.73 18.94 17.89
CA SER A 63 -16.17 18.02 18.90
C SER A 63 -14.84 17.39 18.47
N LEU A 64 -14.59 17.29 17.15
CA LEU A 64 -13.33 16.88 16.56
C LEU A 64 -12.36 18.06 16.34
N LYS A 65 -12.71 19.29 16.75
CA LYS A 65 -11.89 20.50 16.60
C LYS A 65 -11.41 20.74 15.16
N ILE A 66 -12.28 20.52 14.18
CA ILE A 66 -11.94 20.72 12.76
C ILE A 66 -12.17 22.17 12.38
N GLU A 67 -11.09 22.89 12.11
CA GLU A 67 -11.13 24.31 11.76
C GLU A 67 -11.01 24.56 10.24
N ASN A 68 -10.27 23.70 9.53
CA ASN A 68 -9.96 23.84 8.11
C ASN A 68 -10.68 22.80 7.25
N PHE A 69 -11.01 23.14 6.01
CA PHE A 69 -11.65 22.22 5.07
C PHE A 69 -11.01 22.31 3.66
N PRO A 70 -10.89 21.18 2.93
CA PRO A 70 -11.02 19.82 3.45
C PRO A 70 -9.86 19.46 4.39
N SER A 71 -10.11 18.56 5.35
CA SER A 71 -9.08 18.08 6.29
C SER A 71 -9.13 16.55 6.43
N ILE A 72 -7.97 15.94 6.61
CA ILE A 72 -7.84 14.51 6.88
C ILE A 72 -7.45 14.31 8.34
N ILE A 73 -8.21 13.47 9.04
CA ILE A 73 -7.98 13.16 10.46
C ILE A 73 -7.75 11.67 10.60
N ILE A 74 -6.68 11.29 11.29
CA ILE A 74 -6.31 9.91 11.56
C ILE A 74 -6.36 9.69 13.06
N LYS A 75 -7.24 8.79 13.51
CA LYS A 75 -7.57 8.65 14.93
C LYS A 75 -7.70 7.19 15.36
N ASN A 76 -7.27 6.90 16.58
CA ASN A 76 -7.66 5.70 17.32
C ASN A 76 -8.09 6.10 18.74
N ARG A 77 -8.07 5.21 19.73
CA ARG A 77 -8.45 5.57 21.12
C ARG A 77 -7.46 6.51 21.81
N THR A 78 -6.20 6.46 21.43
CA THR A 78 -5.08 7.12 22.11
C THR A 78 -4.56 8.31 21.33
N TYR A 79 -4.56 8.21 20.00
CA TYR A 79 -3.98 9.21 19.09
C TYR A 79 -5.06 9.90 18.29
N ASP A 80 -4.88 11.19 18.08
CA ASP A 80 -5.68 12.05 17.23
C ASP A 80 -4.73 12.92 16.40
N ILE A 81 -4.61 12.62 15.11
CA ILE A 81 -3.63 13.24 14.21
C ILE A 81 -4.39 13.99 13.13
N SER A 82 -4.15 15.30 13.02
CA SER A 82 -4.53 16.09 11.85
C SER A 82 -3.44 15.99 10.79
N TYR A 83 -3.78 15.51 9.60
CA TYR A 83 -2.86 15.41 8.48
C TYR A 83 -2.78 16.78 7.78
N ASN A 84 -1.66 17.46 7.97
CA ASN A 84 -1.48 18.86 7.56
C ASN A 84 -0.65 19.04 6.27
N GLU A 85 -0.34 17.94 5.57
CA GLU A 85 0.41 17.97 4.31
C GLU A 85 -0.52 17.98 3.09
N GLN A 86 0.06 18.16 1.90
CA GLN A 86 -0.66 17.88 0.65
C GLN A 86 -1.14 16.41 0.65
N PRO A 87 -2.39 16.15 0.23
CA PRO A 87 -2.96 14.82 0.26
C PRO A 87 -2.19 13.89 -0.68
N ASN A 88 -1.51 12.91 -0.11
CA ASN A 88 -0.80 11.85 -0.84
C ASN A 88 -1.24 10.49 -0.26
N PRO A 89 -1.78 9.57 -1.08
CA PRO A 89 -2.31 8.28 -0.62
C PRO A 89 -1.34 7.47 0.24
N VAL A 90 -0.07 7.38 -0.18
CA VAL A 90 0.96 6.59 0.48
C VAL A 90 1.31 7.18 1.84
N ARG A 91 1.44 8.52 1.92
CA ARG A 91 1.70 9.20 3.20
C ARG A 91 0.53 9.08 4.17
N ILE A 92 -0.70 9.22 3.69
CA ILE A 92 -1.92 9.02 4.49
C ILE A 92 -1.96 7.59 5.04
N ALA A 93 -1.74 6.58 4.20
CA ALA A 93 -1.69 5.18 4.63
C ALA A 93 -0.57 4.93 5.65
N LYS A 94 0.62 5.50 5.43
CA LYS A 94 1.77 5.39 6.34
C LYS A 94 1.47 5.99 7.72
N GLU A 95 0.90 7.20 7.77
CA GLU A 95 0.50 7.82 9.04
C GLU A 95 -0.60 7.03 9.74
N ALA A 96 -1.55 6.46 9.01
CA ALA A 96 -2.56 5.58 9.57
C ALA A 96 -1.94 4.31 10.19
N PHE A 97 -0.98 3.69 9.50
CA PHE A 97 -0.27 2.52 10.02
C PHE A 97 0.57 2.82 11.27
N ARG A 98 1.10 4.05 11.41
CA ARG A 98 1.95 4.44 12.55
C ARG A 98 1.25 4.32 13.89
N ILE A 99 -0.07 4.52 13.93
CA ILE A 99 -0.85 4.43 15.18
C ILE A 99 -1.61 3.11 15.31
N VAL A 100 -1.31 2.11 14.48
CA VAL A 100 -1.85 0.76 14.67
C VAL A 100 -1.21 0.16 15.92
N ASN A 101 -2.05 -0.23 16.88
CA ASN A 101 -1.58 -0.89 18.10
C ASN A 101 -0.78 -2.16 17.77
N SER A 102 0.47 -2.22 18.23
CA SER A 102 1.40 -3.32 18.06
C SER A 102 1.36 -4.36 19.19
N SER A 103 0.46 -4.24 20.18
CA SER A 103 0.39 -5.13 21.35
C SER A 103 0.10 -6.61 21.06
N LEU A 104 -0.21 -6.96 19.80
CA LEU A 104 -0.38 -8.34 19.34
C LEU A 104 0.85 -8.88 18.61
N VAL A 105 1.90 -8.06 18.48
CA VAL A 105 3.22 -8.51 18.04
C VAL A 105 3.99 -8.85 19.30
N GLU A 106 4.50 -10.07 19.36
CA GLU A 106 5.28 -10.59 20.47
C GLU A 106 6.78 -10.44 20.15
N GLU A 107 7.60 -10.10 21.15
CA GLU A 107 9.06 -10.20 21.01
C GLU A 107 9.46 -11.68 21.02
N VAL A 108 10.28 -12.07 20.04
CA VAL A 108 10.82 -13.42 19.92
C VAL A 108 12.00 -13.56 20.88
N ASN A 109 12.00 -14.65 21.64
CA ASN A 109 13.04 -15.04 22.59
C ASN A 109 13.25 -16.57 22.52
N ASP A 110 14.17 -17.09 23.33
CA ASP A 110 14.57 -18.51 23.29
C ASP A 110 13.39 -19.49 23.41
N PHE A 111 12.35 -19.16 24.18
CA PHE A 111 11.15 -20.02 24.31
C PHE A 111 10.41 -20.23 22.99
N TRP A 112 10.58 -19.34 22.01
CA TRP A 112 10.00 -19.53 20.69
C TRP A 112 10.64 -20.68 19.93
N LEU A 113 11.92 -20.98 20.15
CA LEU A 113 12.63 -22.05 19.44
C LEU A 113 11.98 -23.41 19.68
N ASP A 114 11.41 -23.60 20.86
CA ASP A 114 10.77 -24.84 21.27
C ASP A 114 9.35 -25.00 20.67
N ASP A 115 8.63 -23.90 20.38
CA ASP A 115 7.20 -23.95 20.08
C ASP A 115 6.76 -23.24 18.78
N TYR A 116 7.67 -22.58 18.04
CA TYR A 116 7.31 -21.80 16.85
C TYR A 116 6.65 -22.63 15.74
N ARG A 117 6.86 -23.95 15.74
CA ARG A 117 6.24 -24.89 14.79
C ARG A 117 4.91 -25.48 15.28
N ALA A 118 4.59 -25.37 16.58
CA ALA A 118 3.39 -25.97 17.17
C ALA A 118 2.09 -25.31 16.67
N LYS A 119 2.16 -24.06 16.23
CA LYS A 119 1.04 -23.29 15.66
C LYS A 119 1.54 -22.46 14.48
N PRO A 120 0.65 -22.06 13.54
CA PRO A 120 0.99 -21.12 12.50
C PRO A 120 1.61 -19.85 13.08
N THR A 121 2.83 -19.55 12.68
CA THR A 121 3.66 -18.49 13.23
C THR A 121 4.30 -17.69 12.10
N ALA A 122 4.41 -16.38 12.25
CA ALA A 122 5.13 -15.50 11.33
C ALA A 122 6.07 -14.61 12.12
N ILE A 123 7.36 -14.57 11.74
CA ILE A 123 8.38 -13.79 12.43
C ILE A 123 8.99 -12.78 11.45
N LEU A 124 9.10 -11.53 11.88
CA LEU A 124 9.91 -10.51 11.22
C LEU A 124 11.27 -10.42 11.92
N PHE A 125 12.32 -10.81 11.23
CA PHE A 125 13.72 -10.67 11.66
C PHE A 125 14.25 -9.32 11.15
N THR A 126 14.73 -8.46 12.06
CA THR A 126 15.16 -7.09 11.72
C THR A 126 16.02 -6.46 12.81
N CYS A 127 17.11 -5.78 12.43
CA CYS A 127 17.91 -4.98 13.38
C CYS A 127 17.23 -3.65 13.78
N LYS A 128 16.12 -3.27 13.12
CA LYS A 128 15.38 -2.04 13.45
C LYS A 128 14.52 -2.24 14.70
N LYS A 129 14.79 -1.48 15.77
CA LYS A 129 14.09 -1.54 17.07
C LYS A 129 12.57 -1.30 17.03
N GLY A 130 12.04 -0.70 15.95
CA GLY A 130 10.64 -0.31 15.87
C GLY A 130 9.80 -1.34 15.10
N ILE A 131 8.64 -1.70 15.63
CA ILE A 131 7.67 -2.55 14.94
C ILE A 131 7.08 -1.77 13.76
N PRO A 132 7.26 -2.22 12.50
CA PRO A 132 6.67 -1.54 11.36
C PRO A 132 5.14 -1.58 11.42
N GLY A 133 4.48 -0.47 11.07
CA GLY A 133 3.01 -0.38 11.16
C GLY A 133 2.26 -1.40 10.30
N TYR A 134 2.83 -1.83 9.16
CA TYR A 134 2.25 -2.93 8.38
C TYR A 134 2.29 -4.25 9.15
N TRP A 135 3.34 -4.50 9.94
CA TRP A 135 3.50 -5.73 10.72
C TRP A 135 2.52 -5.76 11.90
N ALA A 136 2.35 -4.61 12.57
CA ALA A 136 1.30 -4.42 13.56
C ALA A 136 -0.12 -4.60 12.97
N ALA A 137 -0.33 -4.22 11.71
CA ALA A 137 -1.60 -4.48 11.03
C ALA A 137 -1.82 -5.97 10.75
N ILE A 138 -0.78 -6.71 10.34
CA ILE A 138 -0.84 -8.17 10.12
C ILE A 138 -1.25 -8.90 11.40
N SER A 139 -0.63 -8.61 12.54
CA SER A 139 -0.98 -9.27 13.82
C SER A 139 -2.44 -9.05 14.23
N ARG A 140 -3.04 -7.92 13.84
CA ARG A 140 -4.45 -7.64 14.09
C ARG A 140 -5.39 -8.35 13.12
N VAL A 141 -5.06 -8.38 11.83
CA VAL A 141 -5.89 -9.05 10.81
C VAL A 141 -5.99 -10.54 11.08
N TYR A 142 -4.88 -11.15 11.52
CA TYR A 142 -4.80 -12.58 11.79
C TYR A 142 -4.83 -12.94 13.28
N ASN A 143 -5.35 -12.05 14.13
CA ASN A 143 -5.46 -12.29 15.56
C ASN A 143 -6.09 -13.67 15.83
N LYS A 144 -5.43 -14.47 16.68
CA LYS A 144 -5.76 -15.87 17.03
C LYS A 144 -5.60 -16.92 15.91
N LYS A 145 -5.36 -16.52 14.67
CA LYS A 145 -5.12 -17.45 13.53
C LYS A 145 -3.65 -17.62 13.21
N LEU A 146 -2.85 -16.58 13.47
CA LEU A 146 -1.42 -16.53 13.21
C LEU A 146 -0.75 -15.88 14.42
N ARG A 147 0.23 -16.55 15.02
CA ARG A 147 1.13 -15.92 15.99
C ARG A 147 2.08 -15.02 15.23
N VAL A 148 2.24 -13.77 15.65
CA VAL A 148 3.07 -12.79 14.95
C VAL A 148 4.16 -12.29 15.88
N GLY A 149 5.41 -12.61 15.53
CA GLY A 149 6.60 -12.26 16.29
C GLY A 149 7.45 -11.21 15.59
N ILE A 150 8.27 -10.51 16.36
CA ILE A 150 9.39 -9.70 15.87
C ILE A 150 10.66 -10.12 16.59
N CYS A 151 11.76 -10.29 15.85
CA CYS A 151 13.04 -10.70 16.40
C CYS A 151 14.09 -9.64 16.05
N HIS A 152 14.81 -9.20 17.08
CA HIS A 152 15.89 -8.21 17.00
C HIS A 152 17.25 -8.78 17.41
N ASP A 153 17.28 -10.03 17.88
CA ASP A 153 18.47 -10.67 18.43
C ASP A 153 19.22 -11.42 17.33
N ASP A 154 20.45 -10.97 17.04
CA ASP A 154 21.31 -11.55 16.02
C ASP A 154 21.68 -13.02 16.34
N GLY A 155 21.77 -13.40 17.62
CA GLY A 155 22.03 -14.79 18.01
C GLY A 155 20.85 -15.70 17.63
N LEU A 156 19.62 -15.23 17.85
CA LEU A 156 18.43 -15.95 17.40
C LEU A 156 18.32 -15.98 15.87
N PHE A 157 18.86 -14.99 15.15
CA PHE A 157 18.86 -15.06 13.67
C PHE A 157 19.59 -16.29 13.19
N GLU A 158 20.77 -16.58 13.75
CA GLU A 158 21.56 -17.77 13.41
C GLU A 158 20.82 -19.07 13.75
N GLU A 159 20.18 -19.14 14.92
CA GLU A 159 19.42 -20.31 15.35
C GLU A 159 18.17 -20.57 14.48
N PHE A 160 17.53 -19.52 13.97
CA PHE A 160 16.46 -19.61 12.98
C PHE A 160 16.96 -19.80 11.53
N GLY A 161 18.29 -19.82 11.30
CA GLY A 161 18.89 -19.97 9.97
C GLY A 161 18.73 -18.73 9.07
N ILE A 162 18.55 -17.56 9.67
CA ILE A 162 18.35 -16.27 8.99
C ILE A 162 19.70 -15.63 8.71
N LYS A 163 20.03 -15.49 7.43
CA LYS A 163 21.30 -14.88 6.97
C LYS A 163 21.18 -13.42 6.61
N ASP A 164 20.03 -13.04 6.05
CA ASP A 164 19.78 -11.71 5.53
C ASP A 164 18.62 -11.06 6.29
N VAL A 165 18.82 -9.80 6.70
CA VAL A 165 17.79 -9.01 7.35
C VAL A 165 17.54 -7.69 6.61
N PRO A 166 16.29 -7.18 6.57
CA PRO A 166 15.11 -7.75 7.22
C PRO A 166 14.51 -8.94 6.45
N GLN A 167 14.03 -9.98 7.13
CA GLN A 167 13.35 -11.11 6.51
C GLN A 167 12.07 -11.46 7.28
N ILE A 168 11.01 -11.83 6.55
CA ILE A 168 9.79 -12.37 7.15
C ILE A 168 9.74 -13.86 6.82
N VAL A 169 9.51 -14.70 7.83
CA VAL A 169 9.39 -16.14 7.63
C VAL A 169 8.12 -16.66 8.31
N PHE A 170 7.40 -17.52 7.59
CA PHE A 170 6.22 -18.22 8.08
C PHE A 170 6.59 -19.66 8.44
N TYR A 171 6.14 -20.10 9.62
CA TYR A 171 6.44 -21.39 10.20
C TYR A 171 5.17 -22.12 10.63
N ASN A 172 5.11 -23.41 10.33
CA ASN A 172 4.20 -24.36 10.96
C ASN A 172 4.93 -25.69 11.21
N ASP A 173 4.17 -26.72 11.57
CA ASP A 173 4.64 -28.08 11.85
C ASP A 173 5.59 -28.64 10.77
N THR A 174 5.30 -28.36 9.50
CA THR A 174 5.88 -29.05 8.35
C THR A 174 6.64 -28.12 7.40
N LYS A 175 6.43 -26.81 7.49
CA LYS A 175 6.91 -25.85 6.50
C LYS A 175 7.56 -24.64 7.14
N THR A 176 8.64 -24.20 6.50
CA THR A 176 9.30 -22.92 6.69
C THR A 176 9.26 -22.21 5.36
N ILE A 177 8.51 -21.11 5.27
CA ILE A 177 8.26 -20.40 4.01
C ILE A 177 8.74 -18.95 4.17
N PRO A 178 9.87 -18.57 3.56
CA PRO A 178 10.30 -17.18 3.55
C PRO A 178 9.35 -16.33 2.69
N HIS A 179 9.17 -15.06 3.07
CA HIS A 179 8.50 -14.08 2.24
C HIS A 179 9.50 -13.47 1.26
N GLU A 180 9.23 -13.64 -0.04
CA GLU A 180 10.12 -13.20 -1.13
C GLU A 180 9.67 -11.89 -1.78
N GLY A 181 8.54 -11.33 -1.35
CA GLY A 181 7.96 -10.10 -1.91
C GLY A 181 8.38 -8.82 -1.20
N ALA A 182 7.84 -7.69 -1.69
CA ALA A 182 8.04 -6.41 -1.03
C ALA A 182 7.37 -6.38 0.36
N ARG A 183 8.06 -5.81 1.36
CA ARG A 183 7.57 -5.64 2.73
C ARG A 183 6.52 -4.51 2.85
N LYS A 184 5.44 -4.61 2.08
CA LYS A 184 4.23 -3.77 2.16
C LYS A 184 3.06 -4.62 2.66
N PHE A 185 2.10 -3.97 3.32
CA PHE A 185 0.96 -4.67 3.96
C PHE A 185 0.27 -5.66 3.03
N ARG A 186 -0.05 -5.27 1.78
CA ARG A 186 -0.74 -6.12 0.80
C ARG A 186 -0.03 -7.45 0.55
N TYR A 187 1.27 -7.44 0.27
CA TYR A 187 2.03 -8.66 -0.07
C TYR A 187 2.27 -9.56 1.14
N VAL A 188 2.54 -8.95 2.30
CA VAL A 188 2.68 -9.71 3.54
C VAL A 188 1.34 -10.33 3.92
N ASN A 189 0.23 -9.60 3.75
CA ASN A 189 -1.12 -10.11 3.97
C ASN A 189 -1.47 -11.24 3.00
N GLU A 190 -1.14 -11.10 1.72
CA GLU A 190 -1.32 -12.18 0.74
C GLU A 190 -0.49 -13.42 1.07
N SER A 191 0.76 -13.25 1.50
CA SER A 191 1.62 -14.34 1.92
C SER A 191 1.10 -15.03 3.18
N ALA A 192 0.64 -14.27 4.18
CA ALA A 192 0.00 -14.81 5.39
C ALA A 192 -1.29 -15.58 5.05
N ASN A 193 -2.13 -15.03 4.16
CA ASN A 193 -3.34 -15.68 3.68
C ASN A 193 -3.01 -16.98 2.93
N ALA A 194 -2.04 -16.95 2.02
CA ALA A 194 -1.61 -18.10 1.24
C ALA A 194 -1.07 -19.21 2.15
N PHE A 195 -0.22 -18.83 3.11
CA PHE A 195 0.34 -19.70 4.12
C PHE A 195 -0.74 -20.44 4.93
N LEU A 196 -1.70 -19.68 5.50
CA LEU A 196 -2.80 -20.26 6.29
C LEU A 196 -3.73 -21.15 5.46
N ASN A 197 -3.91 -20.85 4.18
CA ASN A 197 -4.73 -21.66 3.26
C ASN A 197 -3.93 -22.72 2.49
N LYS A 198 -2.66 -22.96 2.86
CA LYS A 198 -1.78 -23.98 2.26
C LYS A 198 -1.65 -23.87 0.72
N ARG A 199 -1.70 -22.66 0.17
CA ARG A 199 -1.52 -22.38 -1.26
C ARG A 199 -0.25 -21.56 -1.50
N PRO A 200 0.30 -21.55 -2.74
CA PRO A 200 1.37 -20.63 -3.11
C PRO A 200 0.97 -19.17 -2.91
N SER A 201 1.93 -18.34 -2.50
CA SER A 201 1.75 -16.89 -2.46
C SER A 201 1.70 -16.36 -3.88
N LYS A 202 0.76 -15.45 -4.15
CA LYS A 202 0.70 -14.69 -5.40
C LYS A 202 1.48 -13.37 -5.32
N SER A 203 2.26 -13.19 -4.25
CA SER A 203 3.10 -12.00 -4.12
C SER A 203 4.19 -12.05 -5.18
N PRO A 204 4.39 -10.98 -5.96
CA PRO A 204 5.46 -10.92 -6.94
C PRO A 204 6.81 -11.00 -6.21
N ILE A 205 7.70 -11.82 -6.78
CA ILE A 205 9.09 -12.00 -6.33
C ILE A 205 9.93 -10.99 -7.11
N GLY A 206 10.90 -10.37 -6.43
CA GLY A 206 11.66 -9.21 -6.89
C GLY A 206 11.95 -9.16 -8.39
N ALA A 207 11.73 -7.99 -8.97
CA ALA A 207 12.20 -7.63 -10.30
C ALA A 207 12.32 -6.11 -10.40
N ASP A 208 13.19 -5.65 -11.29
CA ASP A 208 13.30 -4.25 -11.72
C ASP A 208 12.02 -3.73 -12.40
N PHE A 209 11.11 -4.65 -12.73
CA PHE A 209 9.77 -4.42 -13.25
C PHE A 209 8.73 -4.93 -12.25
N HIS A 210 7.69 -4.14 -12.04
CA HIS A 210 6.51 -4.54 -11.28
C HIS A 210 5.50 -5.22 -12.19
N VAL A 211 4.61 -6.04 -11.65
CA VAL A 211 3.44 -6.52 -12.41
C VAL A 211 2.29 -5.52 -12.27
N ASN A 212 1.43 -5.40 -13.28
CA ASN A 212 0.33 -4.42 -13.25
C ASN A 212 -0.60 -4.56 -12.02
N ALA A 213 -0.72 -5.76 -11.47
CA ALA A 213 -1.48 -6.00 -10.23
C ALA A 213 -0.91 -5.25 -9.00
N GLU A 214 0.31 -4.71 -9.09
CA GLU A 214 0.98 -3.87 -8.10
C GLU A 214 0.77 -2.36 -8.33
N PHE A 215 -0.06 -2.01 -9.33
CA PHE A 215 -0.35 -0.63 -9.68
C PHE A 215 -0.67 0.27 -8.46
N PRO A 216 -1.58 -0.13 -7.54
CA PRO A 216 -1.92 0.71 -6.40
C PRO A 216 -0.71 1.05 -5.52
N GLU A 217 0.21 0.11 -5.35
CA GLU A 217 1.30 0.18 -4.38
C GLU A 217 2.39 1.18 -4.75
N TYR A 218 2.47 1.57 -6.03
CA TYR A 218 3.50 2.47 -6.53
C TYR A 218 2.90 3.68 -7.24
N CYS A 219 1.81 3.49 -7.98
CA CYS A 219 1.30 4.51 -8.89
C CYS A 219 0.36 5.50 -8.22
N TYR A 220 -0.18 5.17 -7.04
CA TYR A 220 -0.91 6.13 -6.22
C TYR A 220 -0.01 7.08 -5.42
N ASP A 221 1.31 6.93 -5.49
CA ASP A 221 2.22 7.96 -5.00
C ASP A 221 2.29 9.12 -6.01
N TYR A 222 1.84 10.30 -5.60
CA TYR A 222 1.83 11.50 -6.45
C TYR A 222 3.23 12.03 -6.79
N GLN A 223 4.28 11.43 -6.23
CA GLN A 223 5.68 11.70 -6.58
C GLN A 223 6.23 10.75 -7.65
N LYS A 224 5.47 9.72 -8.03
CA LYS A 224 5.88 8.71 -9.00
C LYS A 224 5.17 8.89 -10.33
N THR A 225 5.86 8.45 -11.38
CA THR A 225 5.31 8.24 -12.73
C THR A 225 5.47 6.77 -13.05
N CYS A 226 4.38 6.12 -13.41
CA CYS A 226 4.40 4.69 -13.73
C CYS A 226 4.38 4.48 -15.24
N ILE A 227 5.20 3.55 -15.70
CA ILE A 227 5.40 3.24 -17.11
C ILE A 227 5.02 1.77 -17.30
N PHE A 228 3.92 1.51 -18.00
CA PHE A 228 3.41 0.16 -18.25
C PHE A 228 3.78 -0.27 -19.66
N CYS A 229 4.25 -1.50 -19.79
CA CYS A 229 4.32 -2.20 -21.06
C CYS A 229 3.23 -3.29 -21.06
N ASN A 230 2.33 -3.23 -22.05
CA ASN A 230 1.26 -4.21 -22.21
C ASN A 230 1.76 -5.51 -22.89
N GLU A 231 2.75 -6.15 -22.27
CA GLU A 231 3.32 -7.43 -22.67
C GLU A 231 3.56 -8.32 -21.44
N ASN A 232 3.83 -9.61 -21.63
CA ASN A 232 4.13 -10.53 -20.52
C ASN A 232 5.62 -10.89 -20.43
N PHE A 233 6.48 -10.29 -21.24
CA PHE A 233 7.92 -10.56 -21.31
C PHE A 233 8.70 -9.25 -21.45
N ILE A 234 9.86 -9.16 -20.81
CA ILE A 234 10.69 -7.96 -20.86
C ILE A 234 11.39 -7.93 -22.22
N ASP A 235 11.00 -6.97 -23.05
CA ASP A 235 11.68 -6.67 -24.31
C ASP A 235 13.06 -6.04 -24.02
N PRO A 236 14.14 -6.37 -24.74
CA PRO A 236 15.45 -5.74 -24.56
C PRO A 236 15.41 -4.20 -24.67
N GLU A 237 14.63 -3.65 -25.60
CA GLU A 237 14.46 -2.19 -25.75
C GLU A 237 13.75 -1.59 -24.52
N LEU A 238 12.86 -2.36 -23.87
CA LEU A 238 12.21 -1.95 -22.61
C LEU A 238 13.18 -1.95 -21.43
N ASP A 239 14.06 -2.95 -21.34
CA ASP A 239 15.09 -2.99 -20.31
C ASP A 239 16.11 -1.86 -20.50
N GLU A 240 16.52 -1.58 -21.73
CA GLU A 240 17.34 -0.42 -22.06
C GLU A 240 16.66 0.90 -21.68
N LEU A 241 15.38 1.06 -22.00
CA LEU A 241 14.59 2.23 -21.61
C LEU A 241 14.54 2.40 -20.08
N ARG A 242 14.30 1.31 -19.34
CA ARG A 242 14.33 1.32 -17.88
C ARG A 242 15.71 1.67 -17.33
N ASN A 243 16.76 1.13 -17.93
CA ASN A 243 18.14 1.41 -17.55
C ASN A 243 18.56 2.86 -17.84
N HIS A 244 17.99 3.47 -18.88
CA HIS A 244 18.14 4.88 -19.15
C HIS A 244 17.45 5.75 -18.08
N PHE A 245 16.25 5.35 -17.64
CA PHE A 245 15.46 6.07 -16.64
C PHE A 245 15.47 5.40 -15.25
N ARG A 246 16.67 5.20 -14.68
CA ARG A 246 16.87 4.61 -13.33
C ARG A 246 16.42 5.50 -12.16
N ASP A 247 15.94 6.71 -12.43
CA ASP A 247 15.42 7.61 -11.39
C ASP A 247 14.28 6.92 -10.64
N PRO A 248 14.34 6.80 -9.30
CA PRO A 248 13.29 6.16 -8.50
C PRO A 248 11.90 6.76 -8.69
N LYS A 249 11.75 7.96 -9.26
CA LYS A 249 10.44 8.53 -9.61
C LYS A 249 9.73 7.74 -10.70
N PHE A 250 10.45 7.01 -11.53
CA PHE A 250 9.88 6.15 -12.56
C PHE A 250 9.76 4.73 -12.05
N GLN A 251 8.60 4.12 -12.28
CA GLN A 251 8.31 2.75 -11.89
C GLN A 251 7.84 2.01 -13.13
N PHE A 252 8.58 0.98 -13.53
CA PHE A 252 8.28 0.22 -14.73
C PHE A 252 7.42 -0.98 -14.39
N PHE A 253 6.44 -1.25 -15.24
CA PHE A 253 5.43 -2.28 -15.06
C PHE A 253 5.31 -3.13 -16.31
N ILE A 254 4.99 -4.40 -16.12
CA ILE A 254 4.72 -5.34 -17.19
C ILE A 254 3.49 -6.20 -16.89
N GLY A 255 2.78 -6.58 -17.94
CA GLY A 255 1.69 -7.55 -17.91
C GLY A 255 0.59 -7.21 -18.93
N LYS A 256 -0.14 -8.22 -19.38
CA LYS A 256 -1.37 -8.05 -20.18
C LYS A 256 -2.64 -7.95 -19.35
N SER A 257 -2.61 -8.47 -18.13
CA SER A 257 -3.74 -8.46 -17.19
C SER A 257 -3.52 -7.42 -16.10
N GLY A 258 -4.61 -6.98 -15.46
CA GLY A 258 -4.56 -6.04 -14.33
C GLY A 258 -4.16 -4.62 -14.69
N LEU A 259 -4.12 -4.26 -15.98
CA LEU A 259 -3.98 -2.85 -16.39
C LEU A 259 -5.22 -2.07 -15.93
N PRO A 260 -5.03 -0.91 -15.27
CA PRO A 260 -6.14 -0.06 -14.86
C PRO A 260 -6.74 0.76 -16.02
N PHE A 261 -6.32 0.48 -17.26
CA PHE A 261 -6.72 1.22 -18.47
C PHE A 261 -7.27 0.23 -19.49
N LYS A 262 -8.32 0.65 -20.21
CA LYS A 262 -8.93 -0.14 -21.29
C LYS A 262 -8.27 0.15 -22.63
N ASP A 263 -8.47 -0.77 -23.58
CA ASP A 263 -8.16 -0.61 -25.00
C ASP A 263 -6.69 -0.28 -25.30
N ILE A 264 -5.77 -0.74 -24.45
CA ILE A 264 -4.33 -0.64 -24.68
C ILE A 264 -3.91 -1.77 -25.63
N LYS A 265 -3.30 -1.43 -26.76
CA LYS A 265 -2.75 -2.41 -27.71
C LYS A 265 -1.58 -3.18 -27.10
N SER A 266 -1.37 -4.42 -27.54
CA SER A 266 -0.17 -5.21 -27.17
C SER A 266 1.08 -4.45 -27.60
N GLY A 267 2.11 -4.41 -26.76
CA GLY A 267 3.37 -3.72 -27.04
C GLY A 267 3.34 -2.20 -26.79
N ALA A 268 2.18 -1.60 -26.56
CA ALA A 268 2.10 -0.18 -26.27
C ALA A 268 2.69 0.15 -24.88
N ILE A 269 3.34 1.31 -24.80
CA ILE A 269 3.83 1.91 -23.56
C ILE A 269 2.81 2.93 -23.05
N VAL A 270 2.43 2.80 -21.78
CA VAL A 270 1.53 3.74 -21.11
C VAL A 270 2.29 4.47 -20.01
N ILE A 271 2.35 5.80 -20.07
CA ILE A 271 2.96 6.64 -19.03
C ILE A 271 1.84 7.27 -18.22
N TYR A 272 1.71 6.88 -16.96
CA TYR A 272 0.69 7.32 -16.04
C TYR A 272 1.24 8.27 -14.97
N SER A 273 0.49 9.33 -14.68
CA SER A 273 0.75 10.21 -13.54
C SER A 273 -0.51 10.38 -12.70
N ALA A 274 -0.49 9.88 -11.46
CA ALA A 274 -1.59 10.08 -10.52
C ALA A 274 -1.80 11.56 -10.18
N LYS A 275 -0.70 12.33 -10.06
CA LYS A 275 -0.77 13.78 -9.81
C LYS A 275 -1.51 14.53 -10.91
N LYS A 276 -1.42 14.07 -12.16
CA LYS A 276 -2.08 14.67 -13.33
C LYS A 276 -3.43 14.01 -13.65
N GLU A 277 -3.80 12.93 -12.95
CA GLU A 277 -4.97 12.10 -13.24
C GLU A 277 -5.09 11.72 -14.73
N GLY A 278 -3.94 11.40 -15.35
CA GLY A 278 -3.88 11.22 -16.80
C GLY A 278 -2.79 10.26 -17.29
N ILE A 279 -2.89 9.90 -18.57
CA ILE A 279 -1.99 8.99 -19.27
C ILE A 279 -1.47 9.57 -20.59
N ILE A 280 -0.34 9.04 -21.02
CA ILE A 280 0.20 9.14 -22.38
C ILE A 280 0.31 7.71 -22.90
N ILE A 281 -0.09 7.46 -24.14
CA ILE A 281 0.03 6.14 -24.77
C ILE A 281 0.95 6.31 -25.98
N GLU A 282 2.02 5.54 -26.03
CA GLU A 282 2.94 5.47 -27.16
C GLU A 282 2.91 4.05 -27.71
N GLU A 283 2.51 3.89 -28.97
CA GLU A 283 2.41 2.57 -29.63
C GLU A 283 3.78 2.01 -30.06
N ASP A 284 4.80 2.87 -30.07
CA ASP A 284 6.17 2.54 -30.49
C ASP A 284 7.15 2.85 -29.34
N ILE A 285 7.81 1.81 -28.85
CA ILE A 285 8.74 1.91 -27.71
C ILE A 285 9.89 2.88 -27.99
N LYS A 286 10.30 3.06 -29.26
CA LYS A 286 11.34 4.01 -29.65
C LYS A 286 10.94 5.46 -29.41
N LYS A 287 9.63 5.74 -29.36
CA LYS A 287 9.08 7.07 -29.03
C LYS A 287 8.83 7.25 -27.53
N ALA A 288 8.83 6.16 -26.76
CA ALA A 288 8.57 6.20 -25.33
C ALA A 288 9.63 7.03 -24.59
N GLN A 289 10.90 6.95 -24.99
CA GLN A 289 11.97 7.76 -24.40
C GLN A 289 11.67 9.26 -24.51
N SER A 290 11.40 9.73 -25.73
CA SER A 290 11.01 11.13 -25.95
C SER A 290 9.75 11.54 -25.21
N ALA A 291 8.80 10.63 -25.01
CA ALA A 291 7.61 10.89 -24.20
C ALA A 291 7.93 11.05 -22.71
N ILE A 292 8.83 10.23 -22.17
CA ILE A 292 9.30 10.33 -20.77
C ILE A 292 10.10 11.62 -20.57
N ASP A 293 10.96 12.01 -21.52
CA ASP A 293 11.70 13.28 -21.47
C ASP A 293 10.75 14.48 -21.37
N ARG A 294 9.65 14.49 -22.14
CA ARG A 294 8.60 15.51 -22.03
C ARG A 294 7.89 15.50 -20.67
N VAL A 295 7.86 14.36 -19.97
CA VAL A 295 7.33 14.31 -18.60
C VAL A 295 8.33 14.94 -17.62
N ILE A 296 9.62 14.73 -17.83
CA ILE A 296 10.70 15.31 -17.01
C ILE A 296 10.74 16.83 -17.15
N ASP A 297 10.67 17.35 -18.38
CA ASP A 297 10.73 18.79 -18.65
C ASP A 297 9.41 19.54 -18.36
N GLY A 298 8.32 18.80 -18.11
CA GLY A 298 7.00 19.33 -17.79
C GLY A 298 6.16 19.79 -18.98
N THR A 299 6.60 19.50 -20.22
CA THR A 299 5.90 19.86 -21.46
C THR A 299 4.90 18.80 -21.93
N ALA A 300 4.90 17.62 -21.30
CA ALA A 300 4.01 16.52 -21.62
C ALA A 300 2.52 16.89 -21.48
N LYS A 301 1.73 16.48 -22.49
CA LYS A 301 0.27 16.62 -22.50
C LYS A 301 -0.37 15.29 -22.12
N PHE A 302 -0.94 15.22 -20.93
CA PHE A 302 -1.64 14.04 -20.44
C PHE A 302 -3.08 14.03 -20.94
N LYS A 303 -3.54 12.88 -21.44
CA LYS A 303 -4.96 12.61 -21.66
C LYS A 303 -5.61 12.28 -20.32
N SER A 304 -6.63 13.05 -19.95
CA SER A 304 -7.39 12.80 -18.71
C SER A 304 -8.05 11.42 -18.75
N ILE A 305 -8.01 10.70 -17.63
CA ILE A 305 -8.70 9.42 -17.48
C ILE A 305 -10.09 9.67 -16.87
N PRO A 306 -11.18 9.21 -17.49
CA PRO A 306 -12.50 9.21 -16.85
C PRO A 306 -12.47 8.38 -15.57
N ARG A 307 -13.01 8.90 -14.45
CA ARG A 307 -13.00 8.20 -13.14
C ARG A 307 -13.61 6.79 -13.18
N ASN A 308 -14.50 6.54 -14.13
CA ASN A 308 -15.21 5.28 -14.27
C ASN A 308 -14.36 4.22 -14.98
N GLU A 309 -13.18 4.58 -15.51
CA GLU A 309 -12.34 3.70 -16.33
C GLU A 309 -11.15 3.10 -15.58
N ILE A 310 -10.84 3.57 -14.37
CA ILE A 310 -9.89 2.91 -13.47
C ILE A 310 -10.64 1.77 -12.77
N TYR A 311 -10.79 0.65 -13.47
CA TYR A 311 -11.34 -0.56 -12.89
C TYR A 311 -10.25 -1.26 -12.08
N MET A 312 -10.47 -1.39 -10.79
CA MET A 312 -9.89 -2.48 -10.05
C MET A 312 -11.03 -3.36 -9.56
N GLU A 313 -11.31 -4.42 -10.30
CA GLU A 313 -11.91 -5.60 -9.70
C GLU A 313 -10.88 -6.13 -8.70
N LEU A 314 -11.11 -5.81 -7.42
CA LEU A 314 -10.42 -6.38 -6.25
C LEU A 314 -11.19 -7.60 -5.78
#